data_AF-A0A7Y7TI24-F1
#
_entry.id   AF-A0A7Y7TI24-F1
#
_cell.length_a   1.000
_cell.length_b   1.000
_cell.length_c   1.000
_cell.angle_alpha   90.00
_cell.angle_beta   90.00
_cell.angle_gamma   90.00
#
_symmetry.space_group_name_H-M   'P 1'
#
loop_
_entity.id
_entity.type
_entity.pdbx_description
1 polymer ?
#
loop_
_entity_poly.entity_id
_entity_poly.type
_entity_poly.pdbx_seq_one_letter_code
_entity_poly.pdbx_strand_id
1 'polypeptide(L)'
;MAIDEIKREKKLSLFVTSCLVKTNGSTFEREMLAKGTQVIAQQRDGKVEFVIDGKVVSKETAEILCHLISLHPSQASDDDVFGTKERKTVGDSWAVNSVKGAVDLSSRGIIVDAKDIKGSTQLEKVVEVGGTKCLQISAKMEMSNISPSLPKGMSVMQSNASATFSGEFPVDVSARPLSEGMTASIAFVAKGKSTPEAPEITLAMDLEESKHVKEKSLR
;
A
#
# COMPACT_ATOMS: atom_id res chain seq x y z
N MET A 1 -10.84 -11.95 -5.27
CA MET A 1 -10.54 -10.52 -5.46
C MET A 1 -11.74 -9.90 -6.16
N ALA A 2 -12.40 -8.91 -5.55
CA ALA A 2 -13.48 -8.20 -6.23
C ALA A 2 -12.81 -7.25 -7.23
N ILE A 3 -12.79 -7.65 -8.50
CA ILE A 3 -12.23 -6.86 -9.58
C ILE A 3 -13.34 -6.14 -10.34
N ASP A 4 -13.03 -4.97 -10.90
CA ASP A 4 -13.95 -4.29 -11.81
C ASP A 4 -13.81 -4.74 -13.26
N GLU A 5 -14.63 -4.14 -14.14
CA GLU A 5 -14.67 -4.47 -15.57
C GLU A 5 -13.34 -4.23 -16.30
N ILE A 6 -12.41 -3.48 -15.69
CA ILE A 6 -11.06 -3.25 -16.18
C ILE A 6 -9.97 -3.87 -15.26
N LYS A 7 -10.34 -4.87 -14.45
CA LYS A 7 -9.48 -5.67 -13.56
C LYS A 7 -8.87 -4.93 -12.36
N ARG A 8 -9.44 -3.80 -11.92
CA ARG A 8 -8.98 -3.06 -10.72
C ARG A 8 -9.50 -3.67 -9.44
N GLU A 9 -8.71 -3.64 -8.38
CA GLU A 9 -9.19 -4.00 -7.04
C GLU A 9 -10.25 -3.02 -6.55
N LYS A 10 -11.48 -3.51 -6.37
CA LYS A 10 -12.56 -2.73 -5.75
C LYS A 10 -12.52 -2.75 -4.23
N LYS A 11 -11.59 -3.50 -3.64
CA LYS A 11 -11.55 -3.77 -2.20
C LYS A 11 -10.13 -4.03 -1.71
N LEU A 12 -9.73 -3.29 -0.69
CA LEU A 12 -8.47 -3.41 0.05
C LEU A 12 -8.77 -3.74 1.51
N SER A 13 -7.93 -4.59 2.12
CA SER A 13 -8.05 -4.97 3.53
C SER A 13 -6.76 -4.65 4.25
N LEU A 14 -6.86 -3.86 5.31
CA LEU A 14 -5.74 -3.44 6.14
C LEU A 14 -6.00 -3.83 7.59
N PHE A 15 -4.93 -4.10 8.32
CA PHE A 15 -4.99 -4.34 9.76
C PHE A 15 -4.34 -3.18 10.50
N VAL A 16 -5.03 -2.68 11.51
CA VAL A 16 -4.51 -1.63 12.39
C VAL A 16 -3.50 -2.24 13.35
N THR A 17 -2.27 -1.78 13.31
CA THR A 17 -1.26 -2.12 14.32
C THR A 17 -1.28 -1.12 15.46
N SER A 18 -1.50 0.17 15.14
CA SER A 18 -1.68 1.26 16.10
C SER A 18 -2.49 2.40 15.47
N CYS A 19 -3.34 3.05 16.25
CA CYS A 19 -4.08 4.23 15.79
C CYS A 19 -4.45 5.14 16.97
N LEU A 20 -3.62 6.15 17.22
CA LEU A 20 -3.66 6.99 18.41
C LEU A 20 -3.92 8.45 18.05
N VAL A 21 -4.79 9.08 18.81
CA VAL A 21 -5.08 10.52 18.73
C VAL A 21 -4.76 11.16 20.08
N LYS A 22 -3.96 12.21 20.05
CA LYS A 22 -3.60 13.01 21.22
C LYS A 22 -3.98 14.46 21.01
N THR A 23 -4.80 15.02 21.90
CA THR A 23 -5.07 16.46 21.89
C THR A 23 -3.88 17.21 22.49
N ASN A 24 -3.45 18.30 21.83
CA ASN A 24 -2.35 19.11 22.34
C ASN A 24 -2.69 19.69 23.73
N GLY A 25 -1.75 19.62 24.66
CA GLY A 25 -1.95 19.94 26.08
C GLY A 25 -2.58 18.82 26.93
N SER A 26 -3.05 17.74 26.31
CA SER A 26 -3.48 16.53 27.03
C SER A 26 -2.29 15.57 27.23
N THR A 27 -2.19 14.98 28.42
CA THR A 27 -1.32 13.82 28.66
C THR A 27 -1.98 12.51 28.23
N PHE A 28 -3.29 12.54 27.96
CA PHE A 28 -4.08 11.37 27.59
C PHE A 28 -4.09 11.16 26.06
N GLU A 29 -3.82 9.93 25.65
CA GLU A 29 -3.92 9.46 24.27
C GLU A 29 -5.16 8.58 24.14
N ARG A 30 -5.93 8.79 23.08
CA ARG A 30 -7.14 8.02 22.78
C ARG A 30 -6.84 7.10 21.60
N GLU A 31 -7.06 5.80 21.80
CA GLU A 31 -7.07 4.84 20.70
C GLU A 31 -8.31 5.10 19.83
N MET A 32 -8.10 5.44 18.56
CA MET A 32 -9.18 5.70 17.60
C MET A 32 -9.68 4.39 16.98
N LEU A 33 -8.76 3.46 16.71
CA LEU A 33 -9.05 2.12 16.23
C LEU A 33 -8.22 1.12 17.02
N ALA A 34 -8.86 0.07 17.54
CA ALA A 34 -8.20 -0.95 18.33
C ALA A 34 -7.15 -1.70 17.48
N LYS A 35 -6.02 -2.07 18.08
CA LYS A 35 -5.07 -3.00 17.45
C LYS A 35 -5.79 -4.28 16.97
N GLY A 36 -5.46 -4.71 15.75
CA GLY A 36 -6.06 -5.88 15.09
C GLY A 36 -7.37 -5.59 14.35
N THR A 37 -7.90 -4.36 14.43
CA THR A 37 -9.09 -3.96 13.68
C THR A 37 -8.84 -4.11 12.18
N GLN A 38 -9.69 -4.90 11.51
CA GLN A 38 -9.68 -5.00 10.05
C GLN A 38 -10.45 -3.84 9.44
N VAL A 39 -9.75 -2.99 8.69
CA VAL A 39 -10.33 -1.91 7.92
C VAL A 39 -10.47 -2.37 6.47
N ILE A 40 -11.70 -2.40 5.97
CA ILE A 40 -11.99 -2.68 4.58
C ILE A 40 -12.26 -1.35 3.87
N ALA A 41 -11.42 -0.98 2.92
CA ALA A 41 -11.74 0.08 1.96
C ALA A 41 -12.36 -0.56 0.73
N GLN A 42 -13.51 -0.05 0.28
CA GLN A 42 -14.18 -0.56 -0.92
C GLN A 42 -14.70 0.57 -1.79
N GLN A 43 -14.62 0.42 -3.12
CA GLN A 43 -15.18 1.40 -4.04
C GLN A 43 -16.66 1.11 -4.31
N ARG A 44 -17.55 2.05 -3.97
CA ARG A 44 -18.99 2.00 -4.20
C ARG A 44 -19.45 3.34 -4.78
N ASP A 45 -20.15 3.30 -5.91
CA ASP A 45 -20.69 4.49 -6.59
C ASP A 45 -19.66 5.60 -6.84
N GLY A 46 -18.43 5.21 -7.21
CA GLY A 46 -17.32 6.13 -7.48
C GLY A 46 -16.67 6.73 -6.23
N LYS A 47 -17.09 6.34 -5.02
CA LYS A 47 -16.51 6.78 -3.75
C LYS A 47 -15.87 5.61 -3.00
N VAL A 48 -14.90 5.92 -2.15
CA VAL A 48 -14.32 4.95 -1.22
C VAL A 48 -15.17 4.93 0.05
N GLU A 49 -15.67 3.75 0.41
CA GLU A 49 -16.40 3.46 1.65
C GLU A 49 -15.51 2.62 2.57
N PHE A 50 -15.47 2.96 3.85
CA PHE A 50 -14.70 2.24 4.85
C PHE A 50 -15.63 1.42 5.74
N VAL A 51 -15.30 0.13 5.91
CA VAL A 51 -16.11 -0.84 6.65
C VAL A 51 -15.27 -1.52 7.72
N ILE A 52 -15.80 -1.57 8.94
CA ILE A 52 -15.25 -2.29 10.10
C ILE A 52 -16.38 -3.15 10.67
N ASP A 53 -16.10 -4.43 10.96
CA ASP A 53 -17.10 -5.39 11.46
C ASP A 53 -18.41 -5.44 10.64
N GLY A 54 -18.29 -5.28 9.32
CA GLY A 54 -19.42 -5.27 8.40
C GLY A 54 -20.27 -3.99 8.42
N LYS A 55 -19.88 -2.96 9.20
CA LYS A 55 -20.57 -1.68 9.30
C LYS A 55 -19.74 -0.56 8.70
N VAL A 56 -20.42 0.37 8.02
CA VAL A 56 -19.80 1.60 7.53
C VAL A 56 -19.34 2.42 8.73
N VAL A 57 -18.10 2.89 8.69
CA VAL A 57 -17.54 3.71 9.78
C VAL A 57 -18.20 5.09 9.84
N SER A 58 -18.02 5.79 10.97
CA SER A 58 -18.53 7.15 11.12
C SER A 58 -17.93 8.11 10.09
N LYS A 59 -18.60 9.24 9.80
CA LYS A 59 -18.09 10.27 8.88
C LYS A 59 -16.70 10.78 9.29
N GLU A 60 -16.49 11.04 10.58
CA GLU A 60 -15.20 11.49 11.12
C GLU A 60 -14.10 10.45 10.87
N THR A 61 -14.37 9.18 11.16
CA THR A 61 -13.42 8.08 10.92
C THR A 61 -13.14 7.92 9.42
N ALA A 62 -14.18 8.00 8.58
CA ALA A 62 -14.05 7.90 7.13
C ALA A 62 -13.21 9.05 6.55
N GLU A 63 -13.39 10.28 7.06
CA GLU A 63 -12.59 11.44 6.67
C GLU A 63 -11.12 11.23 7.01
N ILE A 64 -10.78 10.68 8.18
CA ILE A 64 -9.37 10.39 8.52
C ILE A 64 -8.82 9.26 7.63
N LEU A 65 -9.57 8.16 7.46
CA LEU A 65 -9.11 7.00 6.68
C LEU A 65 -8.96 7.31 5.19
N CYS A 66 -9.81 8.18 4.61
CA CYS A 66 -9.74 8.50 3.18
C CYS A 66 -8.47 9.26 2.77
N HIS A 67 -7.83 9.94 3.72
CA HIS A 67 -6.54 10.58 3.51
C HIS A 67 -5.38 9.59 3.45
N LEU A 68 -5.57 8.38 3.96
CA LEU A 68 -4.50 7.42 4.22
C LEU A 68 -4.60 6.19 3.32
N ILE A 69 -5.84 5.81 3.00
CA ILE A 69 -6.15 4.60 2.26
C ILE A 69 -6.80 5.02 0.94
N SER A 70 -6.07 4.79 -0.14
CA SER A 70 -6.43 5.23 -1.48
C SER A 70 -6.57 4.04 -2.43
N LEU A 71 -7.77 3.89 -3.02
CA LEU A 71 -8.12 2.86 -4.01
C LEU A 71 -8.05 3.40 -5.45
N HIS A 72 -7.12 4.31 -5.73
CA HIS A 72 -6.98 4.89 -7.07
C HIS A 72 -6.25 3.94 -8.03
N PRO A 73 -6.58 3.99 -9.33
CA PRO A 73 -5.88 3.21 -10.35
C PRO A 73 -4.42 3.66 -10.49
N SER A 74 -3.53 2.67 -10.54
CA SER A 74 -2.10 2.83 -10.86
C SER A 74 -1.92 3.53 -12.21
N GLN A 75 -0.97 4.46 -12.30
CA GLN A 75 -0.54 5.09 -13.56
C GLN A 75 0.73 4.44 -14.12
N ALA A 76 1.39 3.59 -13.34
CA ALA A 76 2.51 2.75 -13.78
C ALA A 76 2.13 1.26 -13.71
N SER A 77 2.74 0.44 -14.56
CA SER A 77 2.72 -1.02 -14.37
C SER A 77 3.75 -1.44 -13.32
N ASP A 78 3.57 -2.62 -12.72
CA ASP A 78 4.58 -3.17 -11.81
C ASP A 78 5.94 -3.34 -12.50
N ASP A 79 5.95 -3.67 -13.79
CA ASP A 79 7.17 -3.74 -14.60
C ASP A 79 7.86 -2.38 -14.78
N ASP A 80 7.12 -1.27 -14.82
CA ASP A 80 7.72 0.07 -14.91
C ASP A 80 8.50 0.43 -13.64
N VAL A 81 8.08 -0.09 -12.48
CA VAL A 81 8.64 0.23 -11.16
C VAL A 81 9.68 -0.81 -10.73
N PHE A 82 9.35 -2.09 -10.87
CA PHE A 82 10.14 -3.21 -10.35
C PHE A 82 10.86 -3.99 -11.45
N GLY A 83 10.49 -3.81 -12.72
CA GLY A 83 11.05 -4.56 -13.84
C GLY A 83 12.40 -4.01 -14.34
N THR A 84 12.94 -4.69 -15.35
CA THR A 84 14.18 -4.32 -16.02
C THR A 84 14.09 -4.67 -17.50
N LYS A 85 14.67 -3.82 -18.37
CA LYS A 85 14.81 -4.11 -19.81
C LYS A 85 16.07 -4.93 -20.11
N GLU A 86 17.03 -4.92 -19.18
CA GLU A 86 18.24 -5.73 -19.29
C GLU A 86 17.94 -7.17 -18.89
N ARG A 87 18.47 -8.12 -19.67
CA ARG A 87 18.42 -9.53 -19.32
C ARG A 87 19.19 -9.76 -18.02
N LYS A 88 18.58 -10.51 -17.10
CA LYS A 88 19.17 -10.89 -15.81
C LYS A 88 19.40 -12.39 -15.75
N THR A 89 20.43 -12.79 -15.01
CA THR A 89 20.70 -14.17 -14.63
C THR A 89 20.20 -14.43 -13.22
N VAL A 90 20.06 -15.71 -12.86
CA VAL A 90 19.65 -16.10 -11.50
C VAL A 90 20.65 -15.56 -10.48
N GLY A 91 20.14 -14.89 -9.45
CA GLY A 91 20.92 -14.21 -8.42
C GLY A 91 21.08 -12.71 -8.66
N ASP A 92 20.89 -12.22 -9.88
CA ASP A 92 21.01 -10.79 -10.19
C ASP A 92 19.95 -9.97 -9.45
N SER A 93 20.35 -8.77 -9.04
CA SER A 93 19.47 -7.76 -8.46
C SER A 93 19.62 -6.42 -9.19
N TRP A 94 18.54 -5.65 -9.23
CA TRP A 94 18.50 -4.32 -9.81
C TRP A 94 17.68 -3.36 -8.95
N ALA A 95 17.99 -2.08 -9.06
CA ALA A 95 17.29 -1.04 -8.31
C ALA A 95 15.87 -0.85 -8.83
N VAL A 96 14.94 -0.55 -7.91
CA VAL A 96 13.60 -0.08 -8.29
C VAL A 96 13.69 1.26 -9.01
N ASN A 97 12.79 1.49 -9.95
CA ASN A 97 12.67 2.77 -10.64
C ASN A 97 11.91 3.77 -9.75
N SER A 98 12.64 4.45 -8.88
CA SER A 98 12.06 5.40 -7.92
C SER A 98 11.32 6.57 -8.57
N VAL A 99 11.71 7.00 -9.76
CA VAL A 99 11.00 8.05 -10.50
C VAL A 99 9.61 7.57 -10.91
N LYS A 100 9.50 6.35 -11.45
CA LYS A 100 8.21 5.75 -11.79
C LYS A 100 7.37 5.47 -10.56
N GLY A 101 7.97 4.96 -9.48
CA GLY A 101 7.30 4.76 -8.20
C GLY A 101 6.71 6.06 -7.63
N ALA A 102 7.45 7.17 -7.65
CA ALA A 102 6.96 8.46 -7.18
C ALA A 102 5.80 9.00 -8.04
N VAL A 103 5.88 8.86 -9.36
CA VAL A 103 4.78 9.24 -10.28
C VAL A 103 3.53 8.42 -10.01
N ASP A 104 3.68 7.11 -9.82
CA ASP A 104 2.56 6.24 -9.53
C ASP A 104 1.86 6.62 -8.21
N LEU A 105 2.64 6.79 -7.14
CA LEU A 105 2.12 7.19 -5.83
C LEU A 105 1.43 8.56 -5.87
N SER A 106 2.00 9.52 -6.61
CA SER A 106 1.40 10.85 -6.78
C SER A 106 0.01 10.78 -7.40
N SER A 107 -0.20 9.88 -8.38
CA SER A 107 -1.51 9.65 -8.99
C SER A 107 -2.57 9.13 -8.00
N ARG A 108 -2.11 8.56 -6.88
CA ARG A 108 -2.95 8.04 -5.79
C ARG A 108 -3.13 9.04 -4.66
N GLY A 109 -2.64 10.28 -4.82
CA GLY A 109 -2.70 11.35 -3.82
C GLY A 109 -1.61 11.26 -2.74
N ILE A 110 -0.58 10.45 -2.98
CA ILE A 110 0.54 10.22 -2.08
C ILE A 110 1.79 10.88 -2.67
N ILE A 111 2.25 11.95 -2.04
CA ILE A 111 3.43 12.69 -2.52
C ILE A 111 4.67 12.11 -1.86
N VAL A 112 5.67 11.75 -2.65
CA VAL A 112 6.99 11.31 -2.19
C VAL A 112 8.03 11.67 -3.24
N ASP A 113 9.20 12.15 -2.82
CA ASP A 113 10.31 12.42 -3.74
C ASP A 113 10.98 11.10 -4.15
N ALA A 114 11.40 10.97 -5.41
CA ALA A 114 12.10 9.78 -5.90
C ALA A 114 13.38 9.45 -5.11
N LYS A 115 14.04 10.44 -4.51
CA LYS A 115 15.23 10.23 -3.64
C LYS A 115 14.88 9.52 -2.32
N ASP A 116 13.62 9.61 -1.89
CA ASP A 116 13.11 9.05 -0.65
C ASP A 116 12.50 7.66 -0.86
N ILE A 117 12.58 7.13 -2.08
CA ILE A 117 12.21 5.74 -2.42
C ILE A 117 13.50 4.96 -2.67
N LYS A 118 13.68 3.88 -1.92
CA LYS A 118 14.79 2.93 -2.08
C LYS A 118 14.24 1.54 -2.25
N GLY A 119 14.94 0.69 -2.98
CA GLY A 119 14.48 -0.67 -3.16
C GLY A 119 15.30 -1.44 -4.18
N SER A 120 15.03 -2.73 -4.23
CA SER A 120 15.66 -3.63 -5.19
C SER A 120 14.72 -4.77 -5.55
N THR A 121 14.78 -5.21 -6.79
CA THR A 121 14.19 -6.45 -7.29
C THR A 121 15.30 -7.48 -7.50
N GLN A 122 14.99 -8.76 -7.33
CA GLN A 122 15.93 -9.87 -7.51
C GLN A 122 15.28 -11.03 -8.27
N LEU A 123 16.02 -11.60 -9.21
CA LEU A 123 15.68 -12.89 -9.82
C LEU A 123 16.25 -14.01 -8.95
N GLU A 124 15.43 -14.59 -8.09
CA GLU A 124 15.86 -15.55 -7.08
C GLU A 124 16.31 -16.87 -7.70
N LYS A 125 15.47 -17.44 -8.56
CA LYS A 125 15.70 -18.72 -9.25
C LYS A 125 14.67 -18.97 -10.33
N VAL A 126 14.91 -20.03 -11.10
CA VAL A 126 13.92 -20.63 -11.99
C VAL A 126 13.33 -21.86 -11.30
N VAL A 127 12.01 -21.94 -11.25
CA VAL A 127 11.26 -23.04 -10.61
C VAL A 127 10.27 -23.65 -11.58
N GLU A 128 9.79 -24.85 -11.28
CA GLU A 128 8.69 -25.48 -11.98
C GLU A 128 7.49 -25.62 -11.04
N VAL A 129 6.35 -25.05 -11.43
CA VAL A 129 5.12 -25.02 -10.64
C VAL A 129 4.01 -25.62 -11.49
N GLY A 130 3.51 -26.79 -11.10
CA GLY A 130 2.44 -27.47 -11.84
C GLY A 130 2.79 -27.80 -13.29
N GLY A 131 4.07 -28.08 -13.60
CA GLY A 131 4.55 -28.32 -14.97
C GLY A 131 4.87 -27.05 -15.77
N THR A 132 4.65 -25.86 -15.21
CA THR A 132 5.00 -24.58 -15.84
C THR A 132 6.32 -24.07 -15.30
N LYS A 133 7.25 -23.72 -16.21
CA LYS A 133 8.52 -23.09 -15.85
C LYS A 133 8.30 -21.62 -15.51
N CYS A 134 8.72 -21.22 -14.31
CA CYS A 134 8.54 -19.87 -13.78
C CYS A 134 9.85 -19.25 -13.29
N LEU A 135 9.91 -17.93 -13.34
CA LEU A 135 10.87 -17.09 -12.66
C LEU A 135 10.33 -16.78 -11.26
N GLN A 136 11.07 -17.12 -10.22
CA GLN A 136 10.79 -16.63 -8.89
C GLN A 136 11.47 -15.26 -8.74
N ILE A 137 10.67 -14.22 -8.53
CA ILE A 137 11.13 -12.84 -8.41
C ILE A 137 10.71 -12.31 -7.05
N SER A 138 11.61 -11.58 -6.37
CA SER A 138 11.31 -10.85 -5.15
C SER A 138 11.63 -9.37 -5.33
N ALA A 139 10.94 -8.51 -4.60
CA ALA A 139 11.30 -7.10 -4.52
C ALA A 139 11.11 -6.58 -3.09
N LYS A 140 11.90 -5.57 -2.72
CA LYS A 140 11.74 -4.80 -1.50
C LYS A 140 11.78 -3.32 -1.82
N MET A 141 10.96 -2.55 -1.12
CA MET A 141 10.88 -1.11 -1.25
C MET A 141 10.72 -0.48 0.12
N GLU A 142 11.44 0.62 0.33
CA GLU A 142 11.38 1.48 1.51
C GLU A 142 11.12 2.90 1.04
N MET A 143 10.27 3.60 1.77
CA MET A 143 9.86 4.97 1.47
C MET A 143 9.90 5.80 2.75
N SER A 144 10.40 7.02 2.66
CA SER A 144 10.40 8.01 3.73
C SER A 144 9.77 9.31 3.27
N ASN A 145 9.41 10.20 4.21
CA ASN A 145 8.87 11.54 3.91
C ASN A 145 7.63 11.50 3.01
N ILE A 146 6.83 10.44 3.12
CA ILE A 146 5.56 10.29 2.43
C ILE A 146 4.57 11.33 2.95
N SER A 147 3.95 12.07 2.03
CA SER A 147 2.95 13.08 2.35
C SER A 147 1.60 12.71 1.71
N PRO A 148 0.70 12.01 2.42
CA PRO A 148 -0.66 11.88 1.97
C PRO A 148 -1.36 13.25 1.93
N SER A 149 -2.41 13.35 1.12
CA SER A 149 -3.28 14.52 1.12
C SER A 149 -4.02 14.59 2.46
N LEU A 150 -3.57 15.42 3.41
CA LEU A 150 -4.18 15.61 4.73
C LEU A 150 -5.20 16.76 4.77
N PRO A 151 -6.09 16.83 5.78
CA PRO A 151 -6.96 17.99 6.00
C PRO A 151 -6.18 19.30 6.08
N LYS A 152 -6.80 20.40 5.62
CA LYS A 152 -6.23 21.75 5.76
C LYS A 152 -6.00 22.06 7.24
N GLY A 153 -4.75 22.35 7.59
CA GLY A 153 -4.36 22.63 8.97
C GLY A 153 -3.62 21.47 9.64
N MET A 154 -3.46 20.33 8.97
CA MET A 154 -2.58 19.24 9.38
C MET A 154 -1.30 19.20 8.54
N SER A 155 -0.23 18.69 9.13
CA SER A 155 1.05 18.47 8.47
C SER A 155 1.65 17.14 8.93
N VAL A 156 2.28 16.43 8.01
CA VAL A 156 3.03 15.21 8.32
C VAL A 156 4.30 15.61 9.07
N MET A 157 4.52 15.02 10.23
CA MET A 157 5.72 15.18 11.04
C MET A 157 6.74 14.09 10.73
N GLN A 158 6.26 12.86 10.55
CA GLN A 158 7.08 11.71 10.22
C GLN A 158 6.25 10.72 9.40
N SER A 159 6.87 10.07 8.43
CA SER A 159 6.24 9.00 7.68
C SER A 159 7.28 8.08 7.09
N ASN A 160 6.97 6.79 7.14
CA ASN A 160 7.74 5.75 6.50
C ASN A 160 6.79 4.66 5.99
N ALA A 161 7.26 3.93 4.99
CA ALA A 161 6.60 2.73 4.54
C ALA A 161 7.63 1.71 4.08
N SER A 162 7.29 0.45 4.21
CA SER A 162 8.04 -0.65 3.63
C SER A 162 7.09 -1.58 2.90
N ALA A 163 7.57 -2.19 1.82
CA ALA A 163 6.85 -3.20 1.09
C ALA A 163 7.81 -4.29 0.62
N THR A 164 7.37 -5.53 0.70
CA THR A 164 8.04 -6.66 0.07
C THR A 164 7.07 -7.39 -0.84
N PHE A 165 7.53 -7.72 -2.02
CA PHE A 165 6.81 -8.44 -3.05
C PHE A 165 7.55 -9.75 -3.36
N SER A 166 6.80 -10.79 -3.67
CA SER A 166 7.36 -12.02 -4.23
C SER A 166 6.35 -12.69 -5.15
N GLY A 167 6.82 -13.34 -6.22
CA GLY A 167 5.93 -14.06 -7.11
C GLY A 167 6.63 -15.10 -7.98
N GLU A 168 5.81 -15.95 -8.57
CA GLU A 168 6.19 -17.00 -9.52
C GLU A 168 5.59 -16.67 -10.89
N PHE A 169 6.43 -16.16 -11.78
CA PHE A 169 6.03 -15.62 -13.09
C PHE A 169 6.39 -16.60 -14.20
N PRO A 170 5.44 -17.11 -15.00
CA PRO A 170 5.76 -17.97 -16.12
C PRO A 170 6.77 -17.34 -17.08
N VAL A 171 7.67 -18.16 -17.62
CA VAL A 171 8.59 -17.71 -18.69
C VAL A 171 7.83 -17.33 -19.98
N ASP A 172 6.64 -17.89 -20.16
CA ASP A 172 5.67 -17.43 -21.15
C ASP A 172 4.94 -16.20 -20.61
N VAL A 173 5.35 -15.03 -21.09
CA VAL A 173 4.81 -13.73 -20.66
C VAL A 173 3.34 -13.50 -21.06
N SER A 174 2.74 -14.41 -21.84
CA SER A 174 1.31 -14.38 -22.12
C SER A 174 0.46 -15.06 -21.03
N ALA A 175 1.08 -15.88 -20.18
CA ALA A 175 0.45 -16.52 -19.05
C ALA A 175 0.43 -15.60 -17.82
N ARG A 176 -0.53 -15.83 -16.92
CA ARG A 176 -0.64 -15.07 -15.66
C ARG A 176 0.36 -15.59 -14.61
N PRO A 177 0.76 -14.75 -13.65
CA PRO A 177 1.53 -15.21 -12.50
C PRO A 177 0.78 -16.32 -11.74
N LEU A 178 1.50 -17.37 -11.36
CA LEU A 178 0.91 -18.52 -10.65
C LEU A 178 0.76 -18.26 -9.15
N SER A 179 1.66 -17.47 -8.60
CA SER A 179 1.53 -16.96 -7.24
C SER A 179 2.15 -15.57 -7.12
N GLU A 180 1.54 -14.78 -6.24
CA GLU A 180 1.98 -13.43 -5.91
C GLU A 180 1.71 -13.19 -4.42
N GLY A 181 2.66 -12.57 -3.75
CA GLY A 181 2.62 -12.22 -2.35
C GLY A 181 3.11 -10.79 -2.16
N MET A 182 2.39 -10.03 -1.36
CA MET A 182 2.77 -8.68 -0.94
C MET A 182 2.58 -8.55 0.57
N THR A 183 3.55 -7.95 1.22
CA THR A 183 3.38 -7.39 2.57
C THR A 183 3.81 -5.94 2.55
N ALA A 184 2.99 -5.07 3.12
CA ALA A 184 3.29 -3.65 3.24
C ALA A 184 3.04 -3.17 4.67
N SER A 185 3.87 -2.25 5.14
CA SER A 185 3.70 -1.55 6.40
C SER A 185 3.80 -0.05 6.15
N ILE A 186 2.94 0.74 6.79
CA ILE A 186 2.97 2.19 6.71
C ILE A 186 2.88 2.73 8.13
N ALA A 187 3.82 3.57 8.53
CA ALA A 187 3.70 4.39 9.74
C ALA A 187 3.70 5.86 9.36
N PHE A 188 2.83 6.64 10.00
CA PHE A 188 2.91 8.08 9.91
C PHE A 188 2.46 8.76 11.20
N VAL A 189 2.98 9.96 11.40
CA VAL A 189 2.60 10.89 12.45
C VAL A 189 2.24 12.22 11.78
N ALA A 190 1.02 12.67 11.99
CA ALA A 190 0.53 13.98 11.54
C ALA A 190 0.15 14.84 12.75
N LYS A 191 0.34 16.14 12.63
CA LYS A 191 -0.02 17.11 13.66
C LYS A 191 -0.78 18.28 13.07
N GLY A 192 -1.78 18.78 13.78
CA GLY A 192 -2.49 20.01 13.43
C GLY A 192 -3.95 19.97 13.82
N LYS A 193 -4.76 20.85 13.23
CA LYS A 193 -6.20 20.87 13.48
C LYS A 193 -6.95 20.19 12.35
N SER A 194 -7.94 19.36 12.69
CA SER A 194 -8.82 18.72 11.71
C SER A 194 -9.81 19.71 11.08
N THR A 195 -10.22 20.73 11.83
CA THR A 195 -10.98 21.91 11.35
C THR A 195 -10.45 23.18 12.03
N PRO A 196 -10.73 24.40 11.51
CA PRO A 196 -10.24 25.64 12.14
C PRO A 196 -10.63 25.79 13.63
N GLU A 197 -11.81 25.29 14.00
CA GLU A 197 -12.39 25.34 15.35
C GLU A 197 -11.96 24.17 16.24
N ALA A 198 -11.44 23.09 15.66
CA ALA A 198 -11.01 21.92 16.42
C ALA A 198 -9.75 22.20 17.25
N PRO A 199 -9.56 21.49 18.38
CA PRO A 199 -8.30 21.52 19.09
C PRO A 199 -7.19 20.92 18.19
N GLU A 200 -5.96 21.36 18.41
CA GLU A 200 -4.80 20.75 17.76
C GLU A 200 -4.65 19.32 18.26
N ILE A 201 -4.40 18.38 17.33
CA ILE A 201 -4.18 16.98 17.60
C ILE A 201 -2.88 16.48 16.99
N THR A 202 -2.32 15.43 17.58
CA THR A 202 -1.34 14.54 16.96
C THR A 202 -2.05 13.22 16.65
N LEU A 203 -2.00 12.80 15.40
CA LEU A 203 -2.47 11.51 14.91
C LEU A 203 -1.24 10.65 14.61
N ALA A 204 -1.13 9.49 15.26
CA ALA A 204 -0.13 8.48 14.95
C ALA A 204 -0.83 7.20 14.50
N MET A 205 -0.39 6.62 13.40
CA MET A 205 -1.02 5.41 12.86
C MET A 205 0.02 4.49 12.23
N ASP A 206 -0.16 3.20 12.49
CA ASP A 206 0.58 2.09 11.91
C ASP A 206 -0.42 1.13 11.26
N LEU A 207 -0.27 0.89 9.97
CA LEU A 207 -1.10 -0.01 9.18
C LEU A 207 -0.24 -1.10 8.53
N GLU A 208 -0.79 -2.30 8.48
CA GLU A 208 -0.19 -3.42 7.75
C GLU A 208 -1.17 -4.02 6.75
N GLU A 209 -0.63 -4.39 5.60
CA GLU A 209 -1.30 -5.17 4.57
C GLU A 209 -0.51 -6.46 4.34
N SER A 210 -1.22 -7.58 4.25
CA SER A 210 -0.67 -8.80 3.67
C SER A 210 -1.65 -9.40 2.69
N LYS A 211 -1.16 -9.69 1.49
CA LYS A 211 -1.92 -10.29 0.41
C LYS A 211 -1.13 -11.46 -0.15
N HIS A 212 -1.79 -12.60 -0.27
CA HIS A 212 -1.23 -13.78 -0.94
C HIS A 212 -2.29 -14.31 -1.91
N VAL A 213 -1.92 -14.38 -3.19
CA VAL A 213 -2.74 -14.95 -4.25
C VAL A 213 -2.01 -16.17 -4.78
N LYS A 214 -2.71 -17.29 -4.85
CA LYS A 214 -2.27 -18.49 -5.57
C LYS A 214 -3.32 -18.84 -6.60
N GLU A 215 -2.91 -18.96 -7.85
CA GLU A 215 -3.79 -19.50 -8.88
C GLU A 215 -4.03 -20.99 -8.58
N LYS A 216 -5.30 -21.41 -8.55
CA LYS A 216 -5.61 -22.82 -8.40
C LYS A 216 -5.25 -23.49 -9.73
N SER A 217 -4.24 -24.36 -9.72
CA SER A 217 -3.93 -25.24 -10.84
C SER A 217 -5.21 -26.00 -11.23
N LEU A 218 -5.78 -25.64 -12.38
CA LEU A 218 -6.80 -26.42 -13.05
C LEU A 218 -6.11 -27.71 -13.51
N ARG A 219 -6.41 -28.80 -12.83
CA ARG A 219 -6.10 -30.15 -13.29
C ARG A 219 -7.10 -30.56 -14.38
#